data_AF-A0A6B3QK23-F1
#
_entry.id   AF-A0A6B3QK23-F1
#
_cell.length_a   1.000
_cell.length_b   1.000
_cell.length_c   1.000
_cell.angle_alpha   90.00
_cell.angle_beta   90.00
_cell.angle_gamma   90.00
#
_symmetry.space_group_name_H-M   'P 1'
#
loop_
_entity.id
_entity.type
_entity.pdbx_description
1 polymer ?
#
loop_
_entity_poly.entity_id
_entity_poly.type
_entity_poly.pdbx_seq_one_letter_code
_entity_poly.pdbx_strand_id
1 'polypeptide(L)'
;MSTVGPSSDAVLLDAGAHLLTDLRAEIARADAKAAVLVAALGLSAGVPTALLANSQWRPASLPAPAAVLWWAGAALLLTALLAALLAVVPRYRPSRWAPGRPLTYFGDVRRAARSGRLSAALADTGRDPARGMLIALAETSGIAARKHFWIRAGLIAFGCAAILLPASLLLT
;
A
#
# COMPACT_ATOMS: atom_id res chain seq x y z
N MET A 1 17.16 -42.77 -24.15
CA MET A 1 16.85 -42.17 -22.84
C MET A 1 16.51 -40.71 -23.09
N SER A 2 15.26 -40.43 -23.44
CA SER A 2 14.83 -39.10 -23.88
C SER A 2 14.52 -38.24 -22.67
N THR A 3 15.35 -37.22 -22.42
CA THR A 3 15.06 -36.16 -21.45
C THR A 3 13.85 -35.39 -21.96
N VAL A 4 12.65 -35.74 -21.47
CA VAL A 4 11.47 -34.92 -21.66
C VAL A 4 11.76 -33.61 -20.93
N GLY A 5 12.08 -32.56 -21.70
CA GLY A 5 12.21 -31.21 -21.15
C GLY A 5 10.91 -30.85 -20.41
N PRO A 6 10.98 -30.05 -19.34
CA PRO A 6 9.80 -29.68 -18.58
C PRO A 6 8.72 -29.13 -19.52
N SER A 7 7.47 -29.54 -19.34
CA SER A 7 6.35 -29.04 -20.13
C SER A 7 6.30 -27.51 -20.02
N SER A 8 5.97 -26.82 -21.11
CA SER A 8 5.91 -25.35 -21.16
C SER A 8 5.05 -24.77 -20.02
N ASP A 9 4.01 -25.50 -19.61
CA ASP A 9 3.16 -25.14 -18.47
C ASP A 9 3.89 -25.24 -17.13
N ALA A 10 4.74 -26.25 -16.91
CA ALA A 10 5.52 -26.37 -15.69
C ALA A 10 6.50 -25.20 -15.54
N VAL A 11 7.15 -24.78 -16.64
CA VAL A 11 8.04 -23.62 -16.66
C VAL A 11 7.29 -22.32 -16.39
N LEU A 12 6.10 -22.14 -16.98
CA LEU A 12 5.24 -20.98 -16.75
C LEU A 12 4.73 -20.91 -15.30
N LEU A 13 4.35 -22.05 -14.71
CA LEU A 13 3.88 -22.13 -13.33
C LEU A 13 4.99 -21.81 -12.34
N ASP A 14 6.20 -22.32 -12.57
CA ASP A 14 7.37 -22.04 -11.73
C ASP A 14 7.74 -20.55 -11.78
N ALA A 15 7.87 -19.98 -12.98
CA ALA A 15 8.12 -18.55 -13.16
C ALA A 15 7.02 -17.68 -12.52
N GLY A 16 5.76 -18.08 -12.66
CA GLY A 16 4.63 -17.38 -12.06
C GLY A 16 4.62 -17.43 -10.53
N ALA A 17 4.95 -18.58 -9.94
CA ALA A 17 5.06 -18.75 -8.50
C ALA A 17 6.21 -17.92 -7.90
N HIS A 18 7.35 -17.88 -8.60
CA HIS A 18 8.48 -17.01 -8.27
C HIS A 18 8.07 -15.53 -8.27
N LEU A 19 7.47 -15.04 -9.35
CA LEU A 19 6.99 -13.65 -9.44
C LEU A 19 5.94 -13.32 -8.37
N LEU A 20 5.05 -14.26 -8.03
CA LEU A 20 4.05 -14.06 -6.99
C LEU A 20 4.71 -13.91 -5.60
N THR A 21 5.77 -14.68 -5.35
CA THR A 21 6.57 -14.59 -4.13
C THR A 21 7.30 -13.25 -4.06
N ASP A 22 7.92 -12.82 -5.15
CA ASP A 22 8.60 -11.53 -5.26
C ASP A 22 7.65 -10.36 -5.05
N LEU A 23 6.46 -10.40 -5.65
CA LEU A 23 5.43 -9.38 -5.46
C LEU A 23 4.93 -9.33 -4.01
N ARG A 24 4.74 -10.47 -3.35
CA ARG A 24 4.37 -10.51 -1.93
C ARG A 24 5.45 -9.91 -1.04
N ALA A 25 6.72 -10.23 -1.31
CA ALA A 25 7.85 -9.65 -0.60
C ALA A 25 7.94 -8.14 -0.83
N GLU A 26 7.70 -7.66 -2.05
CA GLU A 26 7.69 -6.23 -2.37
C GLU A 26 6.54 -5.48 -1.68
N ILE A 27 5.35 -6.10 -1.59
CA ILE A 27 4.23 -5.55 -0.82
C ILE A 27 4.59 -5.44 0.66
N ALA A 28 5.20 -6.48 1.25
CA ALA A 28 5.61 -6.44 2.65
C ALA A 28 6.67 -5.36 2.91
N ARG A 29 7.65 -5.21 2.01
CA ARG A 29 8.64 -4.13 2.06
C ARG A 29 7.99 -2.75 1.94
N ALA A 30 7.00 -2.58 1.07
CA ALA A 30 6.25 -1.34 0.93
C ALA A 30 5.45 -1.00 2.20
N ASP A 31 4.84 -1.99 2.85
CA ASP A 31 4.11 -1.80 4.11
C ASP A 31 5.06 -1.40 5.25
N ALA A 32 6.24 -2.01 5.32
CA ALA A 32 7.28 -1.59 6.27
C ALA A 32 7.72 -0.13 6.04
N LYS A 33 7.92 0.29 4.78
CA LYS A 33 8.23 1.70 4.45
C LYS A 33 7.11 2.64 4.89
N ALA A 34 5.85 2.25 4.69
CA ALA A 34 4.71 3.05 5.10
C ALA A 34 4.61 3.16 6.64
N ALA A 35 4.86 2.07 7.38
CA ALA A 35 4.91 2.11 8.85
C ALA A 35 6.02 3.03 9.37
N VAL A 36 7.20 3.00 8.75
CA VAL A 36 8.31 3.93 9.07
C VAL A 36 7.92 5.38 8.78
N LEU A 37 7.24 5.66 7.65
CA LEU A 37 6.74 7.01 7.35
C LEU A 37 5.73 7.49 8.39
N VAL A 38 4.81 6.62 8.83
CA VAL A 38 3.84 6.96 9.90
C VAL A 38 4.57 7.25 11.21
N ALA A 39 5.58 6.44 11.58
CA ALA A 39 6.38 6.68 12.78
C ALA A 39 7.15 8.01 12.69
N ALA A 40 7.79 8.30 11.55
CA ALA A 40 8.48 9.56 11.31
C ALA A 40 7.52 10.75 11.39
N LEU A 41 6.34 10.66 10.77
CA LEU A 41 5.29 11.67 10.88
C LEU A 41 4.87 11.91 12.34
N GLY A 42 4.68 10.83 13.11
CA GLY A 42 4.34 10.90 14.53
C GLY A 42 5.41 11.62 15.35
N LEU A 43 6.69 11.34 15.10
CA LEU A 43 7.81 12.03 15.77
C LEU A 43 7.90 13.50 15.35
N SER A 44 7.81 13.78 14.05
CA SER A 44 7.88 15.14 13.50
C SER A 44 6.71 16.03 13.94
N ALA A 45 5.51 15.47 14.12
CA ALA A 45 4.37 16.21 14.66
C ALA A 45 4.41 16.28 16.19
N GLY A 46 4.78 15.19 16.87
CA GLY A 46 4.70 15.06 18.33
C GLY A 46 5.69 15.93 19.09
N VAL A 47 6.95 15.99 18.66
CA VAL A 47 8.01 16.76 19.35
C VAL A 47 7.71 18.26 19.38
N PRO A 48 7.45 18.95 18.24
CA PRO A 48 7.10 20.36 18.27
C PRO A 48 5.73 20.59 18.93
N THR A 49 4.73 19.73 18.76
CA THR A 49 3.44 19.91 19.44
C THR A 49 3.60 19.85 20.97
N ALA A 50 4.42 18.93 21.50
CA ALA A 50 4.68 18.84 22.93
C ALA A 50 5.46 20.06 23.46
N LEU A 51 6.47 20.54 22.71
CA LEU A 51 7.23 21.74 23.07
C LEU A 51 6.36 23.00 23.02
N LEU A 52 5.51 23.12 22.00
CA LEU A 52 4.62 24.26 21.81
C LEU A 52 3.49 24.27 22.84
N ALA A 53 2.92 23.11 23.20
CA ALA A 53 1.92 22.99 24.26
C ALA A 53 2.45 23.43 25.63
N ASN A 54 3.76 23.30 25.86
CA ASN A 54 4.43 23.74 27.08
C ASN A 54 4.88 25.22 27.03
N SER A 55 4.63 25.92 25.92
CA SER A 55 4.91 27.33 25.71
C SER A 55 3.60 28.10 25.50
N GLN A 56 3.51 29.38 25.83
CA GLN A 56 2.30 30.18 25.53
C GLN A 56 2.16 30.53 24.02
N TRP A 57 2.72 29.71 23.14
CA TRP A 57 2.78 29.97 21.71
C TRP A 57 1.39 29.90 21.07
N ARG A 58 1.01 30.95 20.36
CA ARG A 58 -0.28 31.08 19.69
C ARG A 58 -0.07 31.16 18.17
N PRO A 59 -0.50 30.17 17.37
CA PRO A 59 -0.39 30.27 15.91
C PRO A 59 -1.18 31.45 15.32
N ALA A 60 -2.17 31.98 16.07
CA ALA A 60 -2.94 33.16 15.68
C ALA A 60 -2.16 34.49 15.80
N SER A 61 -0.99 34.51 16.46
CA SER A 61 -0.15 35.72 16.56
C SER A 61 0.98 35.76 15.51
N LEU A 62 0.99 34.82 14.57
CA LEU A 62 1.98 34.79 13.49
C LEU A 62 1.75 35.94 12.50
N PRO A 63 2.82 36.57 11.98
CA PRO A 63 2.70 37.46 10.82
C PRO A 63 2.02 36.73 9.65
N ALA A 64 1.22 37.43 8.85
CA ALA A 64 0.45 36.84 7.75
C ALA A 64 1.25 35.86 6.85
N PRO A 65 2.48 36.15 6.38
CA PRO A 65 3.25 35.20 5.58
C PRO A 65 3.67 33.94 6.37
N ALA A 66 4.06 34.09 7.63
CA ALA A 66 4.39 32.96 8.51
C ALA A 66 3.15 32.08 8.76
N ALA A 67 1.99 32.69 9.01
CA ALA A 67 0.73 31.97 9.22
C ALA A 67 0.35 31.11 8.00
N VAL A 68 0.52 31.63 6.78
CA VAL A 68 0.25 30.87 5.54
C VAL A 68 1.17 29.66 5.42
N LEU A 69 2.48 29.83 5.64
CA LEU A 69 3.44 28.72 5.59
C LEU A 69 3.15 27.65 6.65
N TRP A 70 2.79 28.08 7.86
CA TRP A 70 2.42 27.19 8.96
C TRP A 70 1.24 26.30 8.61
N TRP A 71 0.12 26.90 8.19
CA TRP A 71 -1.09 26.16 7.85
C TRP A 71 -0.91 25.28 6.61
N ALA A 72 -0.15 25.73 5.61
CA ALA A 72 0.21 24.91 4.46
C ALA A 72 1.04 23.68 4.86
N GLY A 73 2.05 23.86 5.73
CA GLY A 73 2.85 22.77 6.27
C GLY A 73 2.02 21.76 7.07
N ALA A 74 1.11 22.26 7.92
CA ALA A 74 0.20 21.41 8.69
C ALA A 74 -0.75 20.59 7.79
N ALA A 75 -1.32 21.21 6.75
CA ALA A 75 -2.17 20.52 5.78
C ALA A 75 -1.42 19.43 5.01
N LEU A 76 -0.15 19.68 4.66
CA LEU A 76 0.71 18.69 4.00
C LEU A 76 1.12 17.54 4.93
N LEU A 77 1.38 17.78 6.21
CA LEU A 77 1.58 16.71 7.20
C LEU A 77 0.34 15.82 7.31
N LEU A 78 -0.86 16.42 7.39
CA LEU A 78 -2.10 15.66 7.44
C LEU A 78 -2.29 14.84 6.16
N THR A 79 -2.00 15.44 5.00
CA THR A 79 -2.06 14.74 3.70
C THR A 79 -1.08 13.56 3.64
N ALA A 80 0.14 13.75 4.15
CA ALA A 80 1.15 12.69 4.22
C ALA A 80 0.70 11.54 5.12
N LEU A 81 0.11 11.85 6.28
CA LEU A 81 -0.46 10.85 7.20
C LEU A 81 -1.60 10.07 6.55
N LEU A 82 -2.55 10.76 5.93
CA LEU A 82 -3.68 10.11 5.23
C LEU A 82 -3.18 9.23 4.08
N ALA A 83 -2.20 9.69 3.31
CA ALA A 83 -1.59 8.91 2.23
C ALA A 83 -0.90 7.64 2.77
N ALA A 84 -0.15 7.75 3.88
CA ALA A 84 0.50 6.62 4.52
C ALA A 84 -0.52 5.61 5.08
N LEU A 85 -1.58 6.08 5.76
CA LEU A 85 -2.68 5.23 6.21
C LEU A 85 -3.37 4.53 5.04
N LEU A 86 -3.66 5.24 3.95
CA LEU A 86 -4.26 4.67 2.75
C LEU A 86 -3.35 3.66 2.02
N ALA A 87 -2.02 3.75 2.22
CA ALA A 87 -1.07 2.76 1.73
C ALA A 87 -1.09 1.47 2.57
N VAL A 88 -1.25 1.61 3.90
CA VAL A 88 -1.28 0.48 4.86
C VAL A 88 -2.63 -0.23 4.90
N VAL A 89 -3.75 0.49 4.70
CA VAL A 89 -5.09 -0.11 4.76
C VAL A 89 -5.20 -1.26 3.75
N PRO A 90 -5.49 -2.49 4.19
CA PRO A 90 -5.58 -3.63 3.30
C PRO A 90 -6.76 -3.46 2.34
N ARG A 91 -6.44 -3.19 1.07
CA ARG A 91 -7.44 -3.03 0.02
C ARG A 91 -7.88 -4.39 -0.50
N TYR A 92 -8.98 -4.87 0.07
CA TYR A 92 -9.63 -6.08 -0.37
C TYR A 92 -10.52 -5.77 -1.58
N ARG A 93 -10.15 -6.28 -2.76
CA ARG A 93 -11.01 -6.17 -3.93
C ARG A 93 -12.23 -7.09 -3.75
N PRO A 94 -13.45 -6.66 -4.12
CA PRO A 94 -14.62 -7.53 -4.07
C PRO A 94 -14.41 -8.73 -5.01
N SER A 95 -14.59 -9.93 -4.46
CA SER A 95 -14.46 -11.19 -5.21
C SER A 95 -15.46 -11.23 -6.36
N ARG A 96 -14.96 -11.44 -7.58
CA ARG A 96 -15.77 -11.64 -8.79
C ARG A 96 -15.96 -13.12 -9.12
N TRP A 97 -15.61 -14.00 -8.18
CA TRP A 97 -15.69 -15.44 -8.38
C TRP A 97 -17.12 -15.90 -8.65
N ALA A 98 -17.24 -16.80 -9.63
CA ALA A 98 -18.45 -17.49 -10.01
C ALA A 98 -18.13 -18.99 -10.21
N PRO A 99 -19.11 -19.88 -10.03
CA PRO A 99 -18.92 -21.32 -10.30
C PRO A 99 -18.38 -21.57 -11.70
N GLY A 100 -17.43 -22.51 -11.87
CA GLY A 100 -16.79 -22.79 -13.15
C GLY A 100 -15.60 -21.89 -13.49
N ARG A 101 -15.22 -20.94 -12.61
CA ARG A 101 -14.02 -20.11 -12.75
C ARG A 101 -12.93 -20.49 -11.74
N PRO A 102 -11.65 -20.44 -12.14
CA PRO A 102 -10.54 -20.72 -11.24
C PRO A 102 -10.52 -19.73 -10.07
N LEU A 103 -10.02 -20.19 -8.93
CA LEU A 103 -9.75 -19.39 -7.75
C LEU A 103 -8.48 -18.57 -7.98
N THR A 104 -8.60 -17.25 -7.89
CA THR A 104 -7.51 -16.33 -8.24
C THR A 104 -6.98 -15.53 -7.06
N TYR A 105 -7.79 -15.39 -6.01
CA TYR A 105 -7.42 -14.59 -4.84
C TYR A 105 -8.09 -15.09 -3.55
N PHE A 106 -7.61 -14.66 -2.38
CA PHE A 106 -8.17 -15.05 -1.08
C PHE A 106 -9.68 -14.73 -0.99
N GLY A 107 -10.12 -13.65 -1.65
CA GLY A 107 -11.53 -13.25 -1.68
C GLY A 107 -12.41 -14.30 -2.34
N ASP A 108 -11.89 -14.97 -3.37
CA ASP A 108 -12.58 -16.04 -4.11
C ASP A 108 -12.64 -17.31 -3.27
N VAL A 109 -11.55 -17.66 -2.58
CA VAL A 109 -11.51 -18.79 -1.63
C VAL A 109 -12.56 -18.59 -0.54
N ARG A 110 -12.63 -17.40 0.06
CA ARG A 110 -13.61 -17.08 1.11
C ARG A 110 -15.05 -17.10 0.60
N ARG A 111 -15.29 -16.75 -0.66
CA ARG A 111 -16.63 -16.78 -1.30
C ARG A 111 -17.03 -18.21 -1.69
N ALA A 112 -16.10 -19.00 -2.23
CA ALA A 112 -16.30 -20.41 -2.57
C ALA A 112 -16.54 -21.26 -1.31
N ALA A 113 -15.80 -20.99 -0.22
CA ALA A 113 -16.00 -21.63 1.08
C ALA A 113 -17.39 -21.32 1.66
N ARG A 114 -17.80 -20.05 1.66
CA ARG A 114 -19.14 -19.63 2.13
C ARG A 114 -20.30 -20.20 1.31
N SER A 115 -20.05 -20.55 0.05
CA SER A 115 -21.04 -21.18 -0.83
C SER A 115 -20.98 -22.71 -0.82
N GLY A 116 -20.12 -23.33 0.01
CA GLY A 116 -19.95 -24.78 0.07
C GLY A 116 -19.33 -25.41 -1.18
N ARG A 117 -18.72 -24.60 -2.05
CA ARG A 117 -18.23 -25.01 -3.38
C ARG A 117 -16.70 -25.00 -3.50
N LEU A 118 -16.00 -24.94 -2.38
CA LEU A 118 -14.55 -24.81 -2.37
C LEU A 118 -13.84 -25.99 -3.05
N SER A 119 -14.28 -27.22 -2.81
CA SER A 119 -13.72 -28.42 -3.44
C SER A 119 -13.88 -28.40 -4.97
N ALA A 120 -15.08 -28.06 -5.45
CA ALA A 120 -15.34 -27.91 -6.88
C ALA A 120 -14.52 -26.77 -7.51
N ALA A 121 -14.41 -25.63 -6.81
CA ALA A 121 -13.63 -24.49 -7.27
C ALA A 121 -12.11 -24.80 -7.33
N LEU A 122 -11.59 -25.60 -6.39
CA LEU A 122 -10.22 -26.10 -6.43
C LEU A 122 -9.99 -27.03 -7.62
N ALA A 123 -10.94 -27.93 -7.89
CA ALA A 123 -10.88 -28.79 -9.07
C ALA A 123 -10.91 -27.98 -10.38
N ASP A 124 -11.77 -26.96 -10.47
CA ASP A 124 -11.81 -26.03 -11.62
C ASP A 124 -10.49 -25.27 -11.79
N THR A 125 -9.85 -24.88 -10.68
CA THR A 125 -8.53 -24.22 -10.69
C THR A 125 -7.44 -25.16 -11.19
N GLY A 126 -7.50 -26.44 -10.80
CA GLY A 126 -6.55 -27.46 -11.24
C GLY A 126 -6.63 -27.80 -12.73
N ARG A 127 -7.74 -27.47 -13.42
CA ARG A 127 -7.86 -27.69 -14.86
C ARG A 127 -7.15 -26.66 -15.73
N ASP A 128 -6.93 -25.44 -15.22
CA ASP A 128 -6.22 -24.36 -15.91
C ASP A 128 -5.42 -23.51 -14.90
N PRO A 129 -4.33 -24.08 -14.35
CA PRO A 129 -3.55 -23.43 -13.30
C PRO A 129 -2.77 -22.20 -13.82
N ALA A 130 -2.38 -22.21 -15.10
CA ALA A 130 -1.65 -21.10 -15.73
C ALA A 130 -2.51 -19.83 -15.83
N ARG A 131 -3.78 -19.96 -16.22
CA ARG A 131 -4.72 -18.84 -16.26
C ARG A 131 -5.02 -18.27 -14.88
N GLY A 132 -5.16 -19.14 -13.87
CA GLY A 132 -5.30 -18.71 -12.47
C GLY A 132 -4.12 -17.87 -12.00
N MET A 133 -2.89 -18.30 -12.33
CA MET A 133 -1.65 -17.61 -11.99
C MET A 133 -1.54 -16.23 -12.66
N LEU A 134 -1.83 -16.12 -13.96
CA LEU A 134 -1.78 -14.83 -14.69
C LEU A 134 -2.76 -13.81 -14.14
N ILE A 135 -3.97 -14.23 -13.75
CA ILE A 135 -4.95 -13.33 -13.12
C ILE A 135 -4.43 -12.89 -11.75
N ALA A 136 -3.93 -13.81 -10.92
CA ALA A 136 -3.37 -13.48 -9.62
C ALA A 136 -2.19 -12.48 -9.73
N LEU A 137 -1.31 -12.65 -10.72
CA LEU A 137 -0.21 -11.73 -11.03
C LEU A 137 -0.71 -10.33 -11.41
N ALA A 138 -1.66 -10.24 -12.34
CA ALA A 138 -2.23 -8.96 -12.78
C ALA A 138 -2.92 -8.22 -11.62
N GLU A 139 -3.69 -8.93 -10.80
CA GLU A 139 -4.37 -8.34 -9.65
C GLU A 139 -3.38 -7.87 -8.57
N THR A 140 -2.39 -8.70 -8.24
CA THR A 140 -1.37 -8.37 -7.23
C THR A 140 -0.51 -7.19 -7.68
N SER A 141 -0.16 -7.12 -8.97
CA SER A 141 0.60 -6.01 -9.57
C SER A 141 -0.17 -4.68 -9.51
N GLY A 142 -1.48 -4.70 -9.79
CA GLY A 142 -2.32 -3.51 -9.68
C GLY A 142 -2.43 -2.96 -8.26
N ILE A 143 -2.49 -3.84 -7.25
CA ILE A 143 -2.48 -3.46 -5.84
C ILE A 143 -1.13 -2.84 -5.47
N ALA A 144 -0.02 -3.46 -5.88
CA ALA A 144 1.33 -2.97 -5.63
C ALA A 144 1.55 -1.56 -6.24
N ALA A 145 1.17 -1.37 -7.50
CA ALA A 145 1.29 -0.07 -8.18
C ALA A 145 0.51 1.04 -7.44
N ARG A 146 -0.71 0.72 -6.97
CA ARG A 146 -1.54 1.66 -6.21
C ARG A 146 -0.92 1.99 -4.85
N LYS A 147 -0.35 1.01 -4.12
CA LYS A 147 0.39 1.26 -2.87
C LYS A 147 1.56 2.20 -3.12
N HIS A 148 2.32 1.96 -4.18
CA HIS A 148 3.48 2.77 -4.55
C HIS A 148 3.10 4.24 -4.83
N PHE A 149 1.95 4.47 -5.48
CA PHE A 149 1.42 5.82 -5.69
C PHE A 149 1.18 6.57 -4.38
N TRP A 150 0.51 5.95 -3.41
CA TRP A 150 0.23 6.58 -2.11
C TRP A 150 1.49 6.81 -1.27
N ILE A 151 2.46 5.90 -1.33
CA ILE A 151 3.76 6.09 -0.67
C ILE A 151 4.49 7.29 -1.26
N ARG A 152 4.55 7.41 -2.60
CA ARG A 152 5.20 8.56 -3.26
C ARG A 152 4.50 9.87 -2.94
N ALA A 153 3.16 9.90 -2.99
CA ALA A 153 2.38 11.08 -2.65
C ALA A 153 2.62 11.50 -1.19
N GLY A 154 2.61 10.55 -0.26
CA GLY A 154 2.86 10.81 1.16
C GLY A 154 4.27 11.33 1.43
N LEU A 155 5.29 10.76 0.76
CA LEU A 155 6.68 11.19 0.89
C LEU A 155 6.89 12.62 0.38
N ILE A 156 6.30 12.97 -0.77
CA ILE A 156 6.37 14.33 -1.33
C ILE A 156 5.70 15.32 -0.37
N ALA A 157 4.50 15.01 0.10
CA ALA A 157 3.78 15.86 1.04
C ALA A 157 4.57 16.07 2.34
N PHE A 158 5.16 15.01 2.88
CA PHE A 158 6.02 15.09 4.07
C PHE A 158 7.25 15.98 3.83
N GLY A 159 7.95 15.79 2.71
CA GLY A 159 9.12 16.60 2.35
C GLY A 159 8.79 18.09 2.23
N CYS A 160 7.67 18.44 1.61
CA CYS A 160 7.21 19.82 1.54
C CYS A 160 6.86 20.39 2.93
N ALA A 161 6.18 19.62 3.78
CA ALA A 161 5.85 20.06 5.12
C ALA A 161 7.09 20.28 6.00
N ALA A 162 8.09 19.40 5.87
CA ALA A 162 9.37 19.50 6.58
C ALA A 162 10.16 20.77 6.21
N ILE A 163 9.87 21.41 5.08
CA ILE A 163 10.47 22.68 4.66
C ILE A 163 9.61 23.87 5.09
N LEU A 164 8.30 23.79 4.88
CA LEU A 164 7.37 24.90 5.14
C LEU A 164 7.27 25.24 6.63
N LEU A 165 7.29 24.23 7.52
CA LEU A 165 7.16 24.45 8.96
C LEU A 165 8.37 25.19 9.55
N PRO A 166 9.64 24.79 9.30
CA PRO A 166 10.80 25.58 9.72
C PRO A 166 10.84 26.97 9.06
N ALA A 167 10.53 27.07 7.77
CA ALA A 167 10.51 28.35 7.06
C ALA A 167 9.50 29.33 7.67
N SER A 168 8.34 28.85 8.13
CA SER A 168 7.39 29.65 8.90
C SER A 168 8.02 30.25 10.16
N LEU A 169 8.80 29.47 10.90
CA LEU A 169 9.43 29.91 12.16
C LEU A 169 10.59 30.89 11.94
N LEU A 170 11.20 30.91 10.75
CA LEU A 170 12.22 31.90 10.39
C LEU A 170 11.61 33.26 10.03
N LEU A 171 10.29 33.31 9.77
CA LEU A 171 9.55 34.52 9.41
C LEU A 171 8.78 35.13 10.60
N THR A 172 8.90 34.54 11.80
CA THR A 172 8.30 35.04 13.05
C THR A 172 9.30 35.85 13.85
#